data_AF-A0A924JN71-F1
#
_entry.id   AF-A0A924JN71-F1
#
_cell.length_a   1.000
_cell.length_b   1.000
_cell.length_c   1.000
_cell.angle_alpha   90.00
_cell.angle_beta   90.00
_cell.angle_gamma   90.00
#
_symmetry.space_group_name_H-M   'P 1'
#
loop_
_entity.id
_entity.type
_entity.pdbx_description
1 polymer ?
#
loop_
_entity_poly.entity_id
_entity_poly.type
_entity_poly.pdbx_seq_one_letter_code
_entity_poly.pdbx_strand_id
1 'polypeptide(L)' 'MPDESTYFRDQAAHCLKLAAEVDDPAIRERLTTLAGEYARRAETPPPIGPRRKAGRASRP' A
#
# COMPACT_ATOMS: atom_id res chain seq x y z
N MET A 1 -4.86 -3.41 -18.62
CA MET A 1 -5.32 -2.74 -17.39
C MET A 1 -4.11 -2.59 -16.49
N PRO A 2 -3.75 -1.39 -16.03
CA PRO A 2 -2.67 -1.24 -15.06
C PRO A 2 -3.01 -2.04 -13.79
N ASP A 3 -2.06 -2.79 -13.25
CA ASP A 3 -2.24 -3.52 -11.98
C ASP A 3 -2.55 -2.54 -10.84
N GLU A 4 -3.40 -2.96 -9.89
CA GLU A 4 -3.80 -2.13 -8.73
C GLU A 4 -2.61 -1.59 -7.94
N SER A 5 -1.51 -2.34 -7.87
CA SER A 5 -0.25 -1.89 -7.24
C SER A 5 0.37 -0.66 -7.94
N THR A 6 0.18 -0.53 -9.25
CA THR A 6 0.63 0.64 -10.02
C THR A 6 -0.24 1.85 -9.73
N TYR A 7 -1.57 1.64 -9.69
CA TYR A 7 -2.52 2.70 -9.32
C TYR A 7 -2.24 3.26 -7.92
N PHE A 8 -1.96 2.40 -6.94
CA PHE A 8 -1.63 2.85 -5.59
C PHE A 8 -0.28 3.57 -5.52
N ARG A 9 0.73 3.17 -6.30
CA ARG A 9 2.00 3.93 -6.40
C ARG A 9 1.79 5.31 -6.99
N ASP A 10 1.03 5.41 -8.07
CA ASP A 10 0.73 6.68 -8.72
C ASP A 10 -0.04 7.62 -7.79
N GLN A 11 -0.98 7.07 -7.00
CA GLN A 11 -1.69 7.88 -6.01
C GLN A 11 -0.81 8.33 -4.83
N ALA A 12 0.09 7.46 -4.35
CA ALA A 12 1.04 7.87 -3.31
C ALA A 12 1.92 9.04 -3.80
N ALA A 13 2.42 8.96 -5.03
CA ALA A 13 3.21 10.02 -5.65
C ALA A 13 2.41 11.32 -5.83
N HIS A 14 1.15 11.22 -6.26
CA HIS A 14 0.26 12.37 -6.43
C HIS A 14 -0.04 13.06 -5.08
N CYS A 15 -0.34 12.31 -4.02
CA CYS A 15 -0.53 12.85 -2.68
C CYS A 15 0.72 13.58 -2.15
N LEU A 16 1.93 13.04 -2.38
CA LEU A 16 3.18 13.69 -1.99
C LEU A 16 3.44 14.98 -2.77
N LYS A 17 3.11 15.00 -4.06
CA LYS A 17 3.23 16.22 -4.87
C LYS A 17 2.30 17.32 -4.36
N LEU A 18 1.04 16.98 -4.08
CA LEU A 18 0.10 17.93 -3.48
C LEU A 18 0.57 18.39 -2.09
N ALA A 19 1.14 17.50 -1.27
CA ALA A 19 1.67 17.86 0.04
C ALA A 19 2.82 18.88 -0.04
N ALA A 20 3.61 18.85 -1.13
CA ALA A 20 4.69 19.82 -1.36
C ALA A 20 4.18 21.18 -1.88
N GLU A 21 3.00 21.22 -2.50
CA GLU A 21 2.38 22.44 -3.02
C GLU A 21 1.44 23.12 -1.99
N VAL A 22 1.14 22.46 -0.87
CA VAL A 22 0.25 22.97 0.17
C VAL A 22 1.04 23.56 1.34
N ASP A 23 0.81 24.84 1.61
CA ASP A 23 1.40 25.57 2.74
C ASP A 23 0.72 25.26 4.10
N ASP A 24 -0.51 24.73 4.07
CA ASP A 24 -1.23 24.37 5.29
C ASP A 24 -0.64 23.10 5.92
N PRO A 25 -0.11 23.17 7.17
CA PRO A 25 0.58 22.05 7.78
C PRO A 25 -0.36 20.87 8.07
N ALA A 26 -1.63 21.13 8.41
CA ALA A 26 -2.59 20.08 8.72
C ALA A 26 -3.01 19.30 7.45
N ILE A 27 -3.17 19.99 6.32
CA ILE A 27 -3.44 19.36 5.03
C ILE A 27 -2.20 18.59 4.55
N ARG A 28 -1.00 19.16 4.71
CA ARG A 28 0.26 18.47 4.37
C ARG A 28 0.44 17.17 5.15
N GLU A 29 0.16 17.16 6.46
CA GLU A 29 0.21 15.94 7.28
C GLU A 29 -0.81 14.89 6.84
N ARG A 30 -2.04 15.32 6.51
CA ARG A 30 -3.08 14.43 5.98
C ARG A 30 -2.66 13.80 4.65
N LEU A 31 -2.14 14.59 3.72
CA LEU A 31 -1.68 14.11 2.41
C LEU A 31 -0.47 13.16 2.53
N THR A 32 0.46 13.47 3.43
CA THR A 32 1.61 12.60 3.72
C THR A 32 1.16 11.27 4.32
N THR A 33 0.20 11.30 5.25
CA THR A 33 -0.39 10.10 5.85
C THR A 33 -1.07 9.24 4.79
N LEU A 34 -1.89 9.86 3.94
CA LEU A 34 -2.62 9.19 2.87
C LEU A 34 -1.66 8.57 1.83
N ALA A 35 -0.57 9.27 1.48
CA ALA A 35 0.47 8.71 0.62
C ALA A 35 1.10 7.44 1.21
N GLY A 36 1.35 7.42 2.52
CA GLY A 36 1.87 6.26 3.23
C GLY A 36 0.89 5.07 3.28
N GLU A 37 -0.42 5.32 3.25
CA GLU A 37 -1.42 4.25 3.12
C GLU A 37 -1.45 3.67 1.71
N TYR A 38 -1.37 4.51 0.68
CA TYR A 38 -1.29 4.07 -0.71
C TYR A 38 0.00 3.31 -0.99
N ALA A 39 1.15 3.77 -0.48
CA ALA A 39 2.42 3.04 -0.58
C ALA A 39 2.32 1.64 0.07
N ARG A 40 1.73 1.56 1.27
CA ARG A 40 1.46 0.26 1.91
C ARG A 40 0.55 -0.63 1.05
N ARG A 41 -0.53 -0.10 0.48
CA ARG A 41 -1.42 -0.89 -0.41
C ARG A 41 -0.72 -1.35 -1.70
N ALA A 42 0.21 -0.55 -2.22
CA ALA A 42 1.01 -0.95 -3.37
C ALA A 42 2.00 -2.08 -3.05
N GLU A 43 2.53 -2.09 -1.82
CA GLU A 43 3.51 -3.06 -1.33
C GLU A 43 2.90 -4.31 -0.69
N THR A 44 1.64 -4.25 -0.26
CA THR A 44 0.96 -5.40 0.35
C THR A 44 0.51 -6.33 -0.79
N PRO A 45 1.19 -7.47 -1.06
CA PRO A 45 0.58 -8.51 -1.86
C PRO A 45 -0.73 -8.93 -1.16
N PRO A 46 -1.76 -9.37 -1.91
CA PRO A 46 -3.01 -9.82 -1.31
C PRO A 46 -2.71 -10.78 -0.15
N PRO A 47 -3.45 -10.72 0.97
CA PRO A 47 -3.17 -11.55 2.12
C PRO A 47 -3.10 -12.98 1.63
N ILE A 48 -1.90 -13.57 1.71
CA ILE A 48 -1.72 -15.00 1.51
C ILE A 48 -2.59 -15.60 2.60
N GLY A 49 -3.77 -16.10 2.21
CA GLY A 49 -4.71 -16.76 3.11
C GLY A 49 -3.95 -17.76 3.97
N PRO A 50 -4.43 -18.04 5.20
CA PRO A 50 -3.65 -18.74 6.21
C PRO A 50 -2.97 -19.93 5.56
N ARG A 51 -1.63 -19.91 5.54
CA ARG A 51 -0.79 -21.04 5.14
C ARG A 51 -1.33 -22.27 5.87
N ARG A 52 -2.19 -23.06 5.22
CA ARG A 52 -2.46 -24.42 5.65
C ARG A 52 -1.09 -25.06 5.63
N LYS A 53 -0.55 -25.30 6.82
CA LYS A 53 0.69 -26.05 7.00
C LYS A 53 0.57 -27.27 6.10
N ALA A 54 1.42 -27.36 5.08
CA ALA A 54 1.65 -28.62 4.39
C ALA A 54 2.23 -29.55 5.47
N GLY A 55 1.34 -30.31 6.09
CA GLY A 55 1.67 -31.35 7.04
C GLY A 55 2.49 -32.39 6.29
N ARG A 56 3.81 -32.26 6.38
CA ARG A 56 4.71 -33.39 6.23
C ARG A 56 4.50 -34.26 7.47
N ALA A 57 3.57 -35.21 7.39
CA ALA A 57 3.49 -36.31 8.34
C ALA A 57 3.09 -37.57 7.57
N SER A 58 4.02 -38.50 7.60
CA SER A 58 4.07 -39.77 6.92
C SER A 58 2.81 -40.64 7.07
N ARG A 59 2.54 -41.37 5.99
CA ARG A 59 1.89 -42.68 5.92
C ARG A 59 2.30 -43.58 7.11
N PRO A 60 1.34 -44.27 7.72
CA PRO A 60 1.42 -45.74 7.75
C PRO A 60 0.26 -46.39 6.99
#